data_AF-A0A484C5G7-F1
#
_entry.id   AF-A0A484C5G7-F1
#
_cell.length_a   1.000
_cell.length_b   1.000
_cell.length_c   1.000
_cell.angle_alpha   90.00
_cell.angle_beta   90.00
_cell.angle_gamma   90.00
#
_symmetry.space_group_name_H-M   'P 1'
#
loop_
_entity.id
_entity.type
_entity.pdbx_description
1 polymer ?
#
loop_
_entity_poly.entity_id
_entity_poly.type
_entity_poly.pdbx_seq_one_letter_code
_entity_poly.pdbx_strand_id
1 'polypeptide(L)'
;MESGMNYFRPEISSITPSVVSFYGRNHAVLSGSNLSDVIRVRIQADMDCNPQESPVWNNTGVKLTFHIPSADNKGVVKVCVLLPDGSCHGNATITYRSSPSCTHIVPSSTWISGKRKITLTGSHLEFVEGVTHSHAPQEVRPPKNRNNQSLTYDTPAAEKGIPTSTVFLKVANETLACLPMTYYPDPEFTSFTATRTGDDVRITILVMHIFSTHGQI
;
A
#
# COMPACT_ATOMS: atom_id res chain seq x y z
N MET A 1 -2.08 38.74 -28.69
CA MET A 1 -2.87 37.79 -29.48
C MET A 1 -2.03 36.54 -29.61
N GLU A 2 -2.13 35.62 -28.65
CA GLU A 2 -1.48 34.32 -28.78
C GLU A 2 -2.22 33.53 -29.85
N SER A 3 -1.45 33.13 -30.86
CA SER A 3 -1.88 32.30 -31.98
C SER A 3 -2.61 31.07 -31.46
N GLY A 4 -3.83 30.82 -31.95
CA GLY A 4 -4.67 29.72 -31.53
C GLY A 4 -3.96 28.38 -31.65
N MET A 5 -3.46 27.86 -30.53
CA MET A 5 -3.01 26.48 -30.42
C MET A 5 -4.26 25.61 -30.50
N ASN A 6 -4.40 24.88 -31.61
CA ASN A 6 -5.46 23.89 -31.75
C ASN A 6 -5.09 22.66 -30.92
N TYR A 7 -5.58 22.59 -29.69
CA TYR A 7 -5.49 21.39 -28.88
C TYR A 7 -6.42 20.31 -29.42
N PHE A 8 -5.88 19.10 -29.59
CA PHE A 8 -6.73 17.96 -29.87
C PHE A 8 -7.55 17.63 -28.64
N ARG A 9 -8.85 17.37 -28.82
CA ARG A 9 -9.74 17.02 -27.71
C ARG A 9 -9.25 15.73 -27.04
N PRO A 10 -8.89 15.76 -25.74
CA PRO A 10 -8.49 14.58 -25.01
C PRO A 10 -9.68 13.63 -24.77
N GLU A 11 -9.42 12.32 -24.78
CA GLU A 11 -10.39 11.30 -24.40
C GLU A 11 -9.81 10.39 -23.33
N ILE A 12 -10.54 10.22 -22.22
CA ILE A 12 -10.13 9.34 -21.12
C ILE A 12 -10.70 7.96 -21.36
N SER A 13 -9.85 6.94 -21.45
CA SER A 13 -10.27 5.53 -21.59
C SER A 13 -10.33 4.82 -20.25
N SER A 14 -9.39 5.10 -19.33
CA SER A 14 -9.37 4.47 -18.00
C SER A 14 -8.56 5.27 -16.99
N ILE A 15 -8.89 5.08 -15.71
CA ILE A 15 -8.10 5.52 -14.55
C ILE A 15 -7.84 4.30 -13.67
N THR A 16 -6.58 4.07 -13.32
CA THR A 16 -6.17 2.93 -12.49
C THR A 16 -5.31 3.38 -11.31
N PRO A 17 -5.70 3.05 -10.06
CA PRO A 17 -6.99 2.48 -9.68
C PRO A 17 -8.13 3.51 -9.78
N SER A 18 -9.35 3.08 -10.08
CA SER A 18 -10.57 3.91 -10.04
C SER A 18 -11.30 3.86 -8.69
N VAL A 19 -10.88 2.99 -7.79
CA VAL A 19 -11.40 2.88 -6.42
C VAL A 19 -10.25 3.02 -5.44
N VAL A 20 -10.38 3.94 -4.49
CA VAL A 20 -9.30 4.33 -3.57
C VAL A 20 -9.84 4.55 -2.15
N SER A 21 -8.96 4.57 -1.15
CA SER A 21 -9.29 5.11 0.18
C SER A 21 -9.59 6.61 0.07
N PHE A 22 -10.32 7.20 1.01
CA PHE A 22 -10.52 8.65 1.10
C PHE A 22 -9.19 9.43 1.22
N TYR A 23 -8.10 8.78 1.62
CA TYR A 23 -6.74 9.34 1.58
C TYR A 23 -6.17 9.50 0.16
N GLY A 24 -6.87 9.00 -0.87
CA GLY A 24 -6.43 9.09 -2.25
C GLY A 24 -5.45 7.99 -2.64
N ARG A 25 -4.61 8.30 -3.63
CA ARG A 25 -3.65 7.35 -4.22
C ARG A 25 -2.49 8.06 -4.90
N ASN A 26 -1.28 7.68 -4.54
CA ASN A 26 -0.06 8.08 -5.25
C ASN A 26 0.05 7.33 -6.59
N HIS A 27 0.69 7.93 -7.60
CA HIS A 27 1.02 7.28 -8.87
C HIS A 27 -0.19 6.62 -9.59
N ALA A 28 -1.36 7.27 -9.55
CA ALA A 28 -2.50 6.82 -10.34
C ALA A 28 -2.20 7.02 -11.83
N VAL A 29 -2.68 6.10 -12.68
CA VAL A 29 -2.45 6.12 -14.12
C VAL A 29 -3.75 6.43 -14.83
N LEU A 30 -3.73 7.44 -15.70
CA LEU A 30 -4.81 7.75 -16.62
C LEU A 30 -4.36 7.34 -18.03
N SER A 31 -5.16 6.55 -18.73
CA SER A 31 -4.94 6.18 -20.13
C SER A 31 -6.03 6.77 -21.01
N GLY A 32 -5.71 7.01 -22.28
CA GLY A 32 -6.59 7.71 -23.20
C GLY A 32 -5.98 7.98 -24.56
N SER A 33 -6.51 8.98 -25.26
CA SER A 33 -6.00 9.52 -26.52
C SER A 33 -5.86 11.04 -26.43
N ASN A 34 -4.99 11.62 -27.26
CA ASN A 34 -4.75 13.06 -27.35
C ASN A 34 -4.42 13.71 -25.99
N LEU A 35 -3.66 13.02 -25.14
CA LEU A 35 -3.34 13.50 -23.80
C LEU A 35 -2.11 14.43 -23.76
N SER A 36 -1.40 14.62 -24.88
CA SER A 36 -0.05 15.23 -24.89
C SER A 36 0.01 16.61 -24.26
N ASP A 37 -1.04 17.40 -24.44
CA ASP A 37 -1.13 18.78 -23.94
C ASP A 37 -1.82 18.88 -22.56
N VAL A 38 -2.24 17.76 -21.97
CA VAL A 38 -2.86 17.76 -20.63
C VAL A 38 -1.86 18.24 -19.59
N ILE A 39 -2.25 19.22 -18.77
CA ILE A 39 -1.41 19.80 -17.72
C ILE A 39 -1.82 19.41 -16.30
N ARG A 40 -3.12 19.13 -16.08
CA ARG A 40 -3.66 18.75 -14.76
C ARG A 40 -4.81 17.77 -14.94
N VAL A 41 -5.08 16.99 -13.89
CA VAL A 41 -6.31 16.23 -13.72
C VAL A 41 -7.15 16.95 -12.68
N ARG A 42 -8.39 17.30 -13.03
CA ARG A 42 -9.36 17.89 -12.10
C ARG A 42 -10.29 16.80 -11.58
N ILE A 43 -10.44 16.75 -10.26
CA ILE A 43 -11.30 15.83 -9.53
C ILE A 43 -12.36 16.68 -8.80
N GLN A 44 -13.63 16.39 -9.04
CA GLN A 44 -14.73 17.20 -8.50
C GLN A 44 -15.93 16.32 -8.12
N ALA A 45 -16.45 16.50 -6.91
CA ALA A 45 -17.76 15.98 -6.54
C ALA A 45 -18.86 16.86 -7.15
N ASP A 46 -20.02 16.28 -7.47
CA ASP A 46 -21.10 17.00 -8.18
C ASP A 46 -21.58 18.28 -7.49
N MET A 47 -21.43 18.38 -6.16
CA MET A 47 -21.80 19.56 -5.37
C MET A 47 -20.60 20.38 -4.85
N ASP A 48 -19.36 20.03 -5.22
CA ASP A 48 -18.18 20.74 -4.72
C ASP A 48 -17.90 22.01 -5.53
N CYS A 49 -17.92 23.15 -4.84
CA CYS A 49 -17.55 24.44 -5.41
C CYS A 49 -16.03 24.63 -5.56
N ASN A 50 -15.22 23.76 -4.94
CA ASN A 50 -13.76 23.83 -4.98
C ASN A 50 -13.19 22.51 -5.54
N PRO A 51 -13.05 22.38 -6.87
CA PRO A 51 -12.49 21.18 -7.46
C PRO A 51 -11.02 21.01 -7.06
N GLN A 52 -10.59 19.78 -6.82
CA GLN A 52 -9.19 19.47 -6.55
C GLN A 52 -8.46 19.23 -7.87
N GLU A 53 -7.25 19.77 -8.01
CA GLU A 53 -6.44 19.60 -9.22
C GLU A 53 -5.11 18.96 -8.88
N SER A 54 -4.76 17.90 -9.60
CA SER A 54 -3.44 17.27 -9.53
C SER A 54 -2.62 17.63 -10.76
N PRO A 55 -1.35 18.01 -10.61
CA PRO A 55 -0.43 18.07 -11.75
C PRO A 55 -0.24 16.67 -12.36
N VAL A 56 0.12 16.63 -13.64
CA VAL A 56 0.45 15.39 -14.36
C VAL A 56 1.94 15.25 -14.58
N TRP A 57 2.41 14.01 -14.69
CA TRP A 57 3.79 13.67 -15.06
C TRP A 57 3.82 12.38 -15.89
N ASN A 58 4.98 12.04 -16.45
CA ASN A 58 5.16 10.88 -17.34
C ASN A 58 4.13 10.81 -18.49
N ASN A 59 3.77 11.97 -19.05
CA ASN A 59 2.78 12.06 -20.11
C ASN A 59 3.37 11.60 -21.45
N THR A 60 2.78 10.56 -22.05
CA THR A 60 3.18 10.00 -23.34
C THR A 60 2.20 10.33 -24.47
N GLY A 61 1.19 11.16 -24.20
CA GLY A 61 0.09 11.45 -25.13
C GLY A 61 -1.03 10.41 -25.16
N VAL A 62 -0.80 9.22 -24.61
CA VAL A 62 -1.81 8.15 -24.46
C VAL A 62 -1.91 7.61 -23.03
N LYS A 63 -0.92 7.94 -22.19
CA LYS A 63 -0.91 7.65 -20.76
C LYS A 63 -0.25 8.80 -20.01
N LEU A 64 -0.73 9.07 -18.80
CA LEU A 64 -0.08 9.98 -17.87
C LEU A 64 -0.24 9.46 -16.43
N THR A 65 0.62 9.94 -15.54
CA THR A 65 0.53 9.66 -14.10
C THR A 65 0.12 10.93 -13.36
N PHE A 66 -0.68 10.77 -12.32
CA PHE A 66 -1.12 11.87 -11.45
C PHE A 66 -1.33 11.37 -10.01
N HIS A 67 -1.56 12.28 -9.07
CA HIS A 67 -1.93 11.95 -7.70
C HIS A 67 -3.44 12.07 -7.56
N ILE A 68 -4.10 11.04 -7.00
CA ILE A 68 -5.49 11.18 -6.56
C ILE A 68 -5.42 11.77 -5.15
N PRO A 69 -5.83 13.04 -4.96
CA PRO A 69 -5.79 13.71 -3.66
C PRO A 69 -6.73 13.08 -2.63
N SER A 70 -6.56 13.46 -1.36
CA SER A 70 -7.50 13.09 -0.30
C SER A 70 -8.81 13.85 -0.42
N ALA A 71 -9.92 13.18 -0.10
CA ALA A 71 -11.25 13.78 -0.07
C ALA A 71 -11.81 13.80 1.36
N ASP A 72 -12.58 14.83 1.68
CA ASP A 72 -13.25 14.95 2.99
C ASP A 72 -14.37 13.93 3.15
N ASN A 73 -14.94 13.47 2.03
CA ASN A 73 -16.09 12.57 2.01
C ASN A 73 -15.83 11.36 1.11
N LYS A 74 -16.47 10.25 1.47
CA LYS A 74 -16.55 9.04 0.64
C LYS A 74 -17.59 9.25 -0.45
N GLY A 75 -17.40 8.62 -1.60
CA GLY A 75 -18.36 8.72 -2.69
C GLY A 75 -17.70 8.73 -4.06
N VAL A 76 -18.54 8.91 -5.08
CA VAL A 76 -18.11 8.99 -6.47
C VAL A 76 -17.85 10.44 -6.81
N VAL A 77 -16.70 10.69 -7.45
CA VAL A 77 -16.31 11.99 -7.99
C VAL A 77 -16.08 11.87 -9.48
N LYS A 78 -16.31 12.97 -10.21
CA LYS A 78 -16.01 13.08 -11.63
C LYS A 78 -14.58 13.55 -11.85
N VAL A 79 -14.01 13.09 -12.94
CA VAL A 79 -12.64 13.41 -13.36
C VAL A 79 -12.65 13.88 -14.79
N CYS A 80 -12.00 15.03 -15.01
CA CYS A 80 -11.70 15.56 -16.33
C CYS A 80 -10.22 16.02 -16.39
N VAL A 81 -9.66 16.04 -17.58
CA VAL A 81 -8.29 16.50 -17.85
C VAL A 81 -8.32 17.95 -18.31
N LEU A 82 -7.41 18.76 -17.79
CA LEU A 82 -7.29 20.18 -18.11
C LEU A 82 -6.21 20.41 -19.15
N LEU A 83 -6.56 21.18 -20.17
CA LEU A 83 -5.65 21.74 -21.16
C LEU A 83 -5.13 23.12 -20.71
N PRO A 84 -4.06 23.66 -21.34
CA PRO A 84 -3.49 24.96 -20.98
C PRO A 84 -4.46 26.13 -21.20
N ASP A 85 -5.44 25.97 -22.09
CA ASP A 85 -6.53 26.93 -22.33
C ASP A 85 -7.59 26.94 -21.21
N GLY A 86 -7.45 26.08 -20.19
CA GLY A 86 -8.36 25.95 -19.06
C GLY A 86 -9.60 25.08 -19.32
N SER A 87 -9.75 24.54 -20.53
CA SER A 87 -10.86 23.64 -20.85
C SER A 87 -10.68 22.28 -20.17
N CYS A 88 -11.78 21.70 -19.67
CA CYS A 88 -11.79 20.38 -19.02
C CYS A 88 -12.52 19.35 -19.86
N HIS A 89 -11.89 18.21 -20.11
CA HIS A 89 -12.43 17.16 -20.99
C HIS A 89 -12.49 15.80 -20.30
N GLY A 90 -13.56 15.05 -20.58
CA GLY A 90 -13.80 13.73 -20.00
C GLY A 90 -14.84 13.74 -18.87
N ASN A 91 -15.31 12.54 -18.53
CA ASN A 91 -16.30 12.30 -17.48
C ASN A 91 -16.01 10.94 -16.80
N ALA A 92 -14.72 10.65 -16.59
CA ALA A 92 -14.31 9.46 -15.87
C ALA A 92 -14.70 9.60 -14.38
N THR A 93 -14.70 8.50 -13.64
CA THR A 93 -15.07 8.53 -12.22
C THR A 93 -14.02 7.86 -11.35
N ILE A 94 -13.88 8.38 -10.13
CA ILE A 94 -13.14 7.74 -9.04
C ILE A 94 -14.12 7.53 -7.89
N THR A 95 -13.99 6.41 -7.18
CA THR A 95 -14.77 6.12 -5.96
C THR A 95 -13.86 6.15 -4.74
N TYR A 96 -14.10 7.10 -3.84
CA TYR A 96 -13.49 7.15 -2.52
C TYR A 96 -14.24 6.23 -1.53
N ARG A 97 -13.50 5.34 -0.88
CA ARG A 97 -13.95 4.39 0.14
C ARG A 97 -13.35 4.72 1.50
N SER A 98 -13.70 3.94 2.53
CA SER A 98 -13.18 4.14 3.88
C SER A 98 -11.67 3.89 3.96
N SER A 99 -11.04 4.40 5.03
CA SER A 99 -9.67 4.02 5.38
C SER A 99 -9.59 2.52 5.72
N PRO A 100 -8.43 1.89 5.48
CA PRO A 100 -8.17 0.56 5.99
C PRO A 100 -8.11 0.53 7.51
N SER A 101 -8.56 -0.59 8.06
CA SER A 101 -8.39 -0.93 9.47
C SER A 101 -7.71 -2.28 9.59
N CYS A 102 -6.84 -2.42 10.58
CA CYS A 102 -6.22 -3.68 10.96
C CYS A 102 -6.79 -4.11 12.31
N THR A 103 -7.17 -5.38 12.41
CA THR A 103 -7.81 -5.95 13.62
C THR A 103 -7.07 -7.16 14.17
N HIS A 104 -6.33 -7.90 13.33
CA HIS A 104 -5.59 -9.09 13.75
C HIS A 104 -4.28 -9.24 12.97
N ILE A 105 -3.28 -9.84 13.62
CA ILE A 105 -1.98 -10.22 13.05
C ILE A 105 -1.73 -11.68 13.35
N VAL A 106 -1.55 -12.50 12.31
CA VAL A 106 -1.30 -13.94 12.46
C VAL A 106 -0.11 -14.37 11.60
N PRO A 107 0.94 -14.95 12.20
CA PRO A 107 1.23 -15.00 13.64
C PRO A 107 1.58 -13.61 14.20
N SER A 108 1.34 -13.39 15.49
CA SER A 108 1.67 -12.13 16.19
C SER A 108 3.13 -12.03 16.65
N SER A 109 3.99 -12.94 16.18
CA SER A 109 5.41 -12.96 16.52
C SER A 109 6.30 -13.48 15.40
N THR A 110 7.57 -13.08 15.45
CA THR A 110 8.61 -13.42 14.47
C THR A 110 9.97 -13.55 15.15
N TRP A 111 10.96 -14.04 14.41
CA TRP A 111 12.36 -14.09 14.86
C TRP A 111 13.08 -12.78 14.53
N ILE A 112 14.18 -12.50 15.23
CA ILE A 112 14.95 -11.27 15.07
C ILE A 112 15.52 -11.13 13.65
N SER A 113 15.84 -12.25 12.99
CA SER A 113 16.20 -12.30 11.57
C SER A 113 15.08 -11.93 10.58
N GLY A 114 13.83 -11.80 11.05
CA GLY A 114 12.67 -11.43 10.26
C GLY A 114 12.25 -12.51 9.25
N LYS A 115 11.81 -12.08 8.07
CA LYS A 115 11.39 -12.91 6.92
C LYS A 115 10.18 -13.84 7.13
N ARG A 116 9.56 -13.83 8.31
CA ARG A 116 8.36 -14.62 8.55
C ARG A 116 7.19 -14.01 7.80
N LYS A 117 6.46 -14.85 7.04
CA LYS A 117 5.22 -14.43 6.38
C LYS A 117 4.13 -14.22 7.43
N ILE A 118 3.58 -13.01 7.47
CA ILE A 118 2.51 -12.58 8.36
C ILE A 118 1.26 -12.30 7.55
N THR A 119 0.11 -12.59 8.16
CA THR A 119 -1.22 -12.27 7.63
C THR A 119 -1.88 -11.24 8.54
N LEU A 120 -2.16 -10.06 8.01
CA LEU A 120 -2.99 -9.04 8.63
C LEU A 120 -4.44 -9.27 8.21
N THR A 121 -5.38 -9.12 9.15
CA THR A 121 -6.82 -9.19 8.88
C THR A 121 -7.51 -7.90 9.32
N GLY A 122 -8.50 -7.44 8.56
CA GLY A 122 -9.23 -6.22 8.85
C GLY A 122 -10.20 -5.83 7.74
N SER A 123 -10.25 -4.53 7.41
CA SER A 123 -11.10 -4.01 6.35
C SER A 123 -10.34 -3.05 5.44
N HIS A 124 -10.77 -2.96 4.18
CA HIS A 124 -10.21 -2.10 3.14
C HIS A 124 -8.69 -2.28 2.91
N LEU A 125 -8.14 -3.47 3.21
CA LEU A 125 -6.72 -3.75 3.13
C LEU A 125 -6.17 -3.78 1.69
N GLU A 126 -7.03 -3.80 0.67
CA GLU A 126 -6.65 -3.66 -0.73
C GLU A 126 -6.03 -2.29 -1.05
N PHE A 127 -6.30 -1.26 -0.22
CA PHE A 127 -5.72 0.08 -0.38
C PHE A 127 -4.35 0.25 0.28
N VAL A 128 -3.88 -0.73 1.07
CA VAL A 128 -2.58 -0.65 1.74
C VAL A 128 -1.46 -0.84 0.72
N GLU A 129 -0.56 0.12 0.63
CA GLU A 129 0.56 0.16 -0.32
C GLU A 129 1.85 -0.41 0.28
N GLY A 130 1.96 -0.40 1.60
CA GLY A 130 3.13 -0.91 2.32
C GLY A 130 2.84 -1.13 3.79
N VAL A 131 3.71 -1.90 4.43
CA VAL A 131 3.68 -2.17 5.87
C VAL A 131 5.02 -1.77 6.45
N THR A 132 5.02 -1.01 7.55
CA THR A 132 6.23 -0.63 8.28
C THR A 132 6.15 -1.09 9.71
N HIS A 133 7.30 -1.19 10.35
CA HIS A 133 7.44 -1.56 11.76
C HIS A 133 8.06 -0.39 12.52
N SER A 134 7.65 -0.16 13.78
CA SER A 134 8.12 1.00 14.56
C SER A 134 9.63 1.04 14.76
N HIS A 135 10.28 -0.13 14.83
CA HIS A 135 11.74 -0.21 14.93
C HIS A 135 12.48 0.06 13.61
N ALA A 136 11.80 -0.06 12.47
CA ALA A 136 12.36 0.11 11.13
C ALA A 136 11.39 0.92 10.25
N PRO A 137 11.10 2.19 10.59
CA PRO A 137 10.07 2.98 9.90
C PRO A 137 10.41 3.31 8.44
N GLN A 138 11.70 3.27 8.08
CA GLN A 138 12.18 3.48 6.71
C GLN A 138 12.06 2.23 5.83
N GLU A 139 11.85 1.06 6.43
CA GLU A 139 11.80 -0.22 5.72
C GLU A 139 10.35 -0.58 5.36
N VAL A 140 9.88 -0.03 4.25
CA VAL A 140 8.53 -0.29 3.74
C VAL A 140 8.47 -1.67 3.10
N ARG A 141 7.75 -2.60 3.74
CA ARG A 141 7.51 -3.95 3.22
C ARG A 141 6.27 -3.94 2.32
N PRO A 142 6.40 -4.18 1.01
CA PRO A 142 5.23 -4.24 0.12
C PRO A 142 4.39 -5.49 0.43
N PRO A 143 3.06 -5.43 0.27
CA PRO A 143 2.20 -6.59 0.37
C PRO A 143 2.54 -7.65 -0.68
N LYS A 144 2.64 -8.91 -0.28
CA LYS A 144 2.76 -10.07 -1.19
C LYS A 144 1.44 -10.46 -1.82
N ASN A 145 0.37 -10.43 -1.02
CA ASN A 145 -1.00 -10.66 -1.46
C ASN A 145 -1.91 -9.76 -0.61
N ARG A 146 -2.96 -9.20 -1.22
CA ARG A 146 -3.94 -8.37 -0.53
C ARG A 146 -5.31 -8.48 -1.18
N ASN A 147 -6.33 -8.43 -0.35
CA ASN A 147 -7.72 -8.21 -0.73
C ASN A 147 -8.36 -7.30 0.34
N ASN A 148 -9.68 -7.12 0.28
CA ASN A 148 -10.38 -6.24 1.22
C ASN A 148 -10.22 -6.61 2.69
N GLN A 149 -10.10 -7.89 3.02
CA GLN A 149 -10.09 -8.36 4.40
C GLN A 149 -8.73 -8.83 4.89
N SER A 150 -7.80 -9.14 3.99
CA SER A 150 -6.54 -9.78 4.34
C SER A 150 -5.37 -9.23 3.53
N LEU A 151 -4.20 -9.16 4.16
CA LEU A 151 -2.95 -8.74 3.56
C LEU A 151 -1.82 -9.60 4.10
N THR A 152 -0.91 -10.03 3.23
CA THR A 152 0.28 -10.79 3.63
C THR A 152 1.56 -10.04 3.29
N TYR A 153 2.57 -10.14 4.16
CA TYR A 153 3.90 -9.55 3.97
C TYR A 153 4.93 -10.35 4.77
N ASP A 154 6.22 -10.11 4.52
CA ASP A 154 7.30 -10.67 5.34
C ASP A 154 7.78 -9.64 6.36
N THR A 155 8.04 -10.06 7.59
CA THR A 155 8.58 -9.16 8.62
C THR A 155 9.99 -8.66 8.26
N PRO A 156 10.32 -7.39 8.55
CA PRO A 156 11.70 -6.93 8.53
C PRO A 156 12.52 -7.61 9.63
N ALA A 157 13.84 -7.64 9.45
CA ALA A 157 14.76 -8.01 10.52
C ALA A 157 14.86 -6.87 11.53
N ALA A 158 15.11 -7.19 12.78
CA ALA A 158 15.28 -6.24 13.85
C ALA A 158 16.70 -6.34 14.44
N GLU A 159 17.14 -5.31 15.15
CA GLU A 159 18.36 -5.37 15.95
C GLU A 159 18.13 -6.17 17.24
N LYS A 160 19.19 -6.80 17.76
CA LYS A 160 19.11 -7.53 19.03
C LYS A 160 18.62 -6.60 20.15
N GLY A 161 17.71 -7.10 20.99
CA GLY A 161 17.17 -6.35 22.13
C GLY A 161 15.88 -5.59 21.85
N ILE A 162 15.27 -5.75 20.67
CA ILE A 162 13.94 -5.23 20.35
C ILE A 162 12.90 -6.34 20.64
N PRO A 163 12.16 -6.28 21.76
CA PRO A 163 11.18 -7.31 22.09
C PRO A 163 9.85 -7.13 21.35
N THR A 164 9.50 -5.88 21.03
CA THR A 164 8.19 -5.53 20.46
C THR A 164 8.30 -4.42 19.44
N SER A 165 7.50 -4.52 18.38
CA SER A 165 7.42 -3.55 17.30
C SER A 165 5.96 -3.30 16.92
N THR A 166 5.54 -2.05 16.83
CA THR A 166 4.20 -1.71 16.34
C THR A 166 4.17 -1.75 14.82
N VAL A 167 3.19 -2.47 14.26
CA VAL A 167 2.95 -2.52 12.81
C VAL A 167 2.14 -1.29 12.39
N PHE A 168 2.50 -0.71 11.25
CA PHE A 168 1.78 0.39 10.62
C PHE A 168 1.47 0.09 9.15
N LEU A 169 0.31 0.54 8.69
CA LEU A 169 -0.13 0.47 7.30
C LEU A 169 0.19 1.80 6.60
N LYS A 170 0.81 1.75 5.42
CA LYS A 170 1.03 2.90 4.55
C LYS A 170 -0.05 2.96 3.48
N VAL A 171 -0.75 4.08 3.39
CA VAL A 171 -1.90 4.28 2.49
C VAL A 171 -1.81 5.70 1.94
N ALA A 172 -1.57 5.86 0.63
CA ALA A 172 -1.22 7.15 0.06
C ALA A 172 -0.09 7.83 0.88
N ASN A 173 -0.35 9.00 1.45
CA ASN A 173 0.61 9.74 2.29
C ASN A 173 0.40 9.50 3.79
N GLU A 174 -0.53 8.63 4.17
CA GLU A 174 -0.90 8.37 5.55
C GLU A 174 -0.22 7.12 6.14
N THR A 175 -0.07 7.14 7.46
CA THR A 175 0.47 6.03 8.25
C THR A 175 -0.51 5.67 9.36
N LEU A 176 -1.14 4.50 9.25
CA LEU A 176 -2.17 4.06 10.19
C LEU A 176 -1.62 3.00 11.13
N ALA A 177 -1.88 3.15 12.43
CA ALA A 177 -1.53 2.13 13.41
C ALA A 177 -2.32 0.83 13.18
N CYS A 178 -1.64 -0.31 13.35
CA CYS A 178 -2.22 -1.64 13.35
C CYS A 178 -2.03 -2.22 14.76
N LEU A 179 -1.31 -3.33 14.91
CA LEU A 179 -1.09 -3.98 16.21
C LEU A 179 0.41 -4.17 16.47
N PRO A 180 0.81 -4.30 17.75
CA PRO A 180 2.17 -4.70 18.10
C PRO A 180 2.45 -6.15 17.73
N MET A 181 3.72 -6.44 17.54
CA MET A 181 4.25 -7.74 17.17
C MET A 181 5.51 -8.04 18.00
N THR A 182 5.64 -9.28 18.47
CA THR A 182 6.77 -9.70 19.31
C THR A 182 7.92 -10.26 18.46
N TYR A 183 9.13 -9.84 18.77
CA TYR A 183 10.36 -10.32 18.14
C TYR A 183 11.14 -11.17 19.14
N TYR A 184 11.39 -12.43 18.77
CA TYR A 184 12.16 -13.38 19.56
C TYR A 184 13.58 -13.53 19.01
N PRO A 185 14.58 -13.87 19.85
CA PRO A 185 15.89 -14.28 19.37
C PRO A 185 15.78 -15.44 18.38
N ASP A 186 16.64 -15.47 17.36
CA ASP A 186 16.69 -16.61 16.44
C ASP A 186 16.93 -17.92 17.21
N PRO A 187 16.31 -19.05 16.78
CA PRO A 187 16.55 -20.33 17.42
C PRO A 187 18.00 -20.78 17.22
N GLU A 188 18.63 -21.25 18.29
CA GLU A 188 19.96 -21.84 18.24
C GLU A 188 19.87 -23.36 18.06
N PHE A 189 20.44 -23.84 16.95
CA PHE A 189 20.51 -25.26 16.61
C PHE A 189 21.86 -25.82 17.06
N THR A 190 21.85 -26.74 18.02
CA THR A 190 23.10 -27.25 18.63
C THR A 190 23.60 -28.52 17.96
N SER A 191 22.71 -29.34 17.42
CA SER A 191 23.08 -30.54 16.65
C SER A 191 21.91 -31.06 15.81
N PHE A 192 22.23 -31.94 14.86
CA PHE A 192 21.24 -32.70 14.10
C PHE A 192 21.68 -34.17 14.01
N THR A 193 20.71 -35.07 13.90
CA THR A 193 20.93 -36.49 13.60
C THR A 193 20.09 -36.88 12.40
N ALA A 194 20.67 -37.64 11.47
CA ALA A 194 19.98 -38.16 10.30
C ALA A 194 19.95 -39.68 10.34
N THR A 195 18.76 -40.27 10.30
CA THR A 195 18.56 -41.71 10.33
C THR A 195 17.78 -42.14 9.10
N ARG A 196 18.33 -43.08 8.33
CA ARG A 196 17.64 -43.69 7.19
C ARG A 196 16.48 -44.54 7.71
N THR A 197 15.27 -44.29 7.20
CA THR A 197 14.03 -44.99 7.58
C THR A 197 13.41 -45.54 6.30
N GLY A 198 13.84 -46.73 5.87
CA GLY A 198 13.49 -47.27 4.54
C GLY A 198 14.12 -46.45 3.41
N ASP A 199 13.28 -45.94 2.52
CA ASP A 199 13.68 -45.03 1.43
C ASP A 199 13.71 -43.55 1.84
N ASP A 200 13.23 -43.23 3.05
CA ASP A 200 13.21 -41.86 3.59
C ASP A 200 14.40 -41.58 4.51
N VAL A 201 14.67 -40.29 4.74
CA VAL A 201 15.61 -39.80 5.76
C VAL A 201 14.84 -39.02 6.80
N ARG A 202 14.92 -39.47 8.06
CA ARG A 202 14.41 -38.72 9.21
C ARG A 202 15.53 -37.85 9.79
N ILE A 203 15.33 -36.54 9.79
CA ILE A 203 16.25 -35.58 10.43
C ILE A 203 15.64 -35.16 11.78
N THR A 204 16.39 -35.35 12.86
CA THR A 204 16.04 -34.83 14.19
C THR A 204 16.99 -33.69 14.52
N ILE A 205 16.43 -32.51 14.79
CA ILE A 205 17.20 -31.30 15.09
C ILE A 205 17.04 -30.98 16.58
N LEU A 206 18.16 -30.80 17.29
CA LEU A 206 18.18 -30.35 18.67
C LEU A 206 18.23 -28.82 18.70
N VAL A 207 17.22 -28.23 19.33
CA VAL A 207 17.04 -26.78 19.45
C VAL A 207 17.24 -26.39 20.91
N MET A 208 18.06 -25.39 21.17
CA MET A 208 18.17 -24.80 22.49
C MET A 208 17.00 -23.83 22.71
N HIS A 209 16.13 -24.13 23.68
CA HIS A 209 15.07 -23.20 24.09
C HIS A 209 15.68 -22.06 24.91
N ILE A 210 15.86 -20.90 24.30
CA ILE A 210 16.15 -19.66 25.03
C ILE A 210 14.81 -19.15 25.57
N PHE A 211 14.42 -19.57 26.78
CA PHE A 211 13.29 -18.96 27.46
C PHE A 211 13.66 -17.51 27.81
N SER A 212 13.02 -16.53 27.16
CA SER A 212 12.96 -15.18 27.70
C SER A 212 11.99 -15.21 28.88
N THR A 213 12.50 -15.42 30.09
CA THR A 213 11.77 -15.15 31.31
C THR A 213 11.60 -13.64 31.43
N HIS A 214 10.47 -13.10 30.99
CA HIS A 214 9.94 -11.86 31.54
C HIS A 214 8.69 -12.23 32.32
N GLY A 215 8.80 -12.02 33.63
CA GLY A 215 7.98 -12.66 34.66
C GLY A 215 6.55 -12.18 34.72
N GLN A 216 5.77 -12.99 35.42
CA GLN A 216 4.54 -12.60 36.11
C GLN A 216 4.74 -11.27 36.85
N ILE A 217 3.81 -10.35 36.67
CA ILE A 217 3.08 -9.69 37.76
C ILE A 217 1.65 -9.44 37.27
#